data_AF-A0A969BYM1-F1
#
_entry.id   AF-A0A969BYM1-F1
#
_cell.length_a   1.000
_cell.length_b   1.000
_cell.length_c   1.000
_cell.angle_alpha   90.00
_cell.angle_beta   90.00
_cell.angle_gamma   90.00
#
_symmetry.space_group_name_H-M   'P 1'
#
loop_
_entity.id
_entity.type
_entity.pdbx_description
1 polymer ?
#
loop_
_entity_poly.entity_id
_entity_poly.type
_entity_poly.pdbx_seq_one_letter_code
_entity_poly.pdbx_strand_id
1 'polypeptide(L)'
;MEQNNQSGSAYQHQPYDGDLLLFRATDDLFYGEDYRRSALGWRSVVLGEITVINVTGDHMGMLQDPHVAAIAQALQVHLPQKLS
;
A
#
# COMPACT_ATOMS: atom_id res chain seq x y z
N MET A 1 -14.81 0.70 14.56
CA MET A 1 -14.10 -0.12 13.54
C MET A 1 -15.07 -0.98 12.71
N GLU A 2 -16.29 -1.26 13.18
CA GLU A 2 -17.22 -2.20 12.53
C GLU A 2 -17.93 -1.72 11.24
N GLN A 3 -18.00 -0.42 10.95
CA GLN A 3 -18.65 0.05 9.70
C GLN A 3 -17.78 -0.11 8.44
N ASN A 4 -16.45 -0.14 8.56
CA ASN A 4 -15.54 -0.28 7.40
C ASN A 4 -15.44 -1.74 6.90
N ASN A 5 -15.83 -2.71 7.73
CA ASN A 5 -15.73 -4.15 7.42
C ASN A 5 -16.95 -4.70 6.66
N GLN A 6 -18.05 -3.93 6.53
CA GLN A 6 -19.30 -4.43 5.93
C GLN A 6 -19.49 -4.12 4.44
N SER A 7 -18.56 -3.43 3.77
CA SER A 7 -18.69 -3.09 2.34
C SER A 7 -17.49 -3.49 1.47
N GLY A 8 -16.86 -4.64 1.76
CA GLY A 8 -15.86 -5.21 0.84
C GLY A 8 -16.47 -6.03 -0.30
N SER A 9 -17.58 -6.74 -0.07
CA SER A 9 -18.05 -7.78 -0.98
C SER A 9 -18.86 -7.29 -2.19
N ALA A 10 -19.41 -6.08 -2.13
CA ALA A 10 -20.21 -5.50 -3.22
C ALA A 10 -19.43 -4.49 -4.08
N TYR A 11 -18.21 -4.11 -3.68
CA TYR A 11 -17.40 -3.16 -4.42
C TYR A 11 -16.75 -3.84 -5.63
N GLN A 12 -17.19 -3.45 -6.83
CA GLN A 12 -16.52 -3.82 -8.07
C GLN A 12 -15.45 -2.77 -8.38
N HIS A 13 -14.19 -3.16 -8.21
CA HIS A 13 -13.06 -2.32 -8.57
C HIS A 13 -13.07 -2.03 -10.08
N GLN A 14 -12.93 -0.76 -10.43
CA GLN A 14 -12.66 -0.33 -11.80
C GLN A 14 -11.14 -0.29 -11.99
N PRO A 15 -10.64 -0.49 -13.23
CA PRO A 15 -9.23 -0.27 -13.52
C PRO A 15 -8.81 1.16 -13.15
N TYR A 16 -7.60 1.30 -12.59
CA TYR A 16 -6.97 2.57 -12.25
C TYR A 16 -5.78 2.83 -13.18
N ASP A 17 -5.83 3.89 -13.96
CA ASP A 17 -4.83 4.23 -14.97
C ASP A 17 -3.66 5.08 -14.44
N GLY A 18 -3.75 5.54 -13.19
CA GLY A 18 -2.66 6.24 -12.51
C GLY A 18 -1.60 5.31 -11.93
N ASP A 19 -0.47 5.90 -11.55
CA ASP A 19 0.60 5.22 -10.83
C ASP A 19 0.21 4.99 -9.36
N LEU A 20 0.62 3.85 -8.81
CA LEU A 20 0.38 3.47 -7.41
C LEU A 20 1.69 3.38 -6.64
N LEU A 21 1.77 4.11 -5.52
CA LEU A 21 2.78 3.89 -4.49
C LEU A 21 2.20 3.00 -3.38
N LEU A 22 2.73 1.80 -3.22
CA LEU A 22 2.29 0.82 -2.23
C LEU A 22 3.34 0.64 -1.13
N PHE A 23 2.98 0.97 0.11
CA PHE A 23 3.78 0.61 1.28
C PHE A 23 3.38 -0.78 1.78
N ARG A 24 4.36 -1.67 1.99
CA ARG A 24 4.13 -3.06 2.39
C ARG A 24 4.94 -3.43 3.62
N ALA A 25 4.25 -3.88 4.67
CA ALA A 25 4.85 -4.51 5.85
C ALA A 25 5.67 -5.75 5.47
N THR A 26 6.85 -5.91 6.05
CA THR A 26 7.72 -7.08 5.79
C THR A 26 7.60 -8.20 6.80
N ASP A 27 7.07 -7.91 8.00
CA ASP A 27 7.04 -8.88 9.09
C ASP A 27 5.73 -9.69 9.09
N ASP A 28 4.80 -9.35 8.20
CA ASP A 28 3.60 -10.13 7.89
C ASP A 28 3.99 -11.42 7.14
N LEU A 29 4.22 -12.49 7.91
CA LEU A 29 4.60 -13.82 7.39
C LEU A 29 3.48 -14.53 6.61
N PHE A 30 2.26 -13.99 6.62
CA PHE A 30 1.08 -14.66 6.06
C PHE A 30 0.91 -14.48 4.55
N TYR A 31 1.71 -13.61 3.90
CA TYR A 31 1.62 -13.41 2.46
C TYR A 31 2.44 -14.44 1.68
N GLY A 32 1.74 -15.32 0.97
CA GLY A 32 2.32 -16.20 -0.05
C GLY A 32 3.15 -15.42 -1.07
N GLU A 33 4.12 -16.08 -1.70
CA GLU A 33 5.03 -15.43 -2.66
C GLU A 33 4.27 -14.79 -3.83
N ASP A 34 3.25 -15.47 -4.37
CA ASP A 34 2.44 -14.95 -5.47
C ASP A 34 1.69 -13.68 -5.09
N TYR A 35 1.17 -13.61 -3.86
CA TYR A 35 0.49 -12.42 -3.36
C TYR A 35 1.47 -11.24 -3.18
N ARG A 36 2.71 -11.53 -2.77
CA ARG A 36 3.78 -10.51 -2.73
C ARG A 36 4.17 -10.05 -4.13
N ARG A 37 4.23 -10.95 -5.12
CA ARG A 37 4.54 -10.65 -6.52
C ARG A 37 3.44 -9.85 -7.22
N SER A 38 2.18 -10.09 -6.88
CA SER A 38 1.03 -9.36 -7.40
C SER A 38 0.81 -7.99 -6.76
N ALA A 39 1.80 -7.49 -6.01
CA ALA A 39 1.69 -6.27 -5.21
C ALA A 39 0.44 -6.29 -4.31
N LEU A 40 0.25 -7.39 -3.57
CA LEU A 40 -0.91 -7.62 -2.70
C LEU A 40 -2.25 -7.55 -3.46
N GLY A 41 -2.27 -8.02 -4.71
CA GLY A 41 -3.45 -8.03 -5.58
C GLY A 41 -3.62 -6.80 -6.47
N TRP A 42 -2.94 -5.69 -6.19
CA TRP A 42 -3.10 -4.43 -6.94
C TRP A 42 -2.71 -4.53 -8.43
N ARG A 43 -1.84 -5.47 -8.78
CA ARG A 43 -1.40 -5.68 -10.17
C ARG A 43 -2.51 -6.16 -11.11
N SER A 44 -3.67 -6.56 -10.58
CA SER A 44 -4.84 -6.93 -11.37
C SER A 44 -5.72 -5.74 -11.79
N VAL A 45 -5.54 -4.58 -11.15
CA VAL A 45 -6.44 -3.42 -11.32
C VAL A 45 -5.72 -2.12 -11.68
N VAL A 46 -4.42 -2.00 -11.40
CA VAL A 46 -3.63 -0.82 -11.78
C VAL A 46 -3.02 -1.03 -13.17
N LEU A 47 -3.25 -0.07 -14.06
CA LEU A 47 -2.71 -0.04 -15.41
C LEU A 47 -1.42 0.80 -15.51
N GLY A 48 -1.19 1.71 -14.56
CA GLY A 48 0.04 2.48 -14.42
C GLY A 48 1.17 1.72 -13.72
N GLU A 49 2.23 2.45 -13.35
CA GLU A 49 3.37 1.87 -12.63
C GLU A 49 3.04 1.62 -11.17
N ILE A 50 3.46 0.46 -10.64
CA ILE A 50 3.34 0.14 -9.21
C ILE A 50 4.72 0.18 -8.57
N THR A 51 4.96 1.17 -7.71
CA THR A 51 6.15 1.25 -6.87
C THR A 51 5.85 0.67 -5.50
N VAL A 52 6.57 -0.40 -5.11
CA VAL A 52 6.41 -1.03 -3.80
C VAL A 52 7.55 -0.64 -2.88
N ILE A 53 7.23 0.00 -1.74
CA ILE A 53 8.18 0.33 -0.68
C ILE A 53 7.94 -0.62 0.50
N ASN A 54 8.96 -1.43 0.80
CA ASN A 54 8.91 -2.32 1.96
C ASN A 54 9.21 -1.52 3.23
N VAL A 55 8.42 -1.76 4.28
CA VAL A 55 8.58 -1.13 5.60
C VAL A 55 8.62 -2.24 6.64
N THR A 56 9.58 -2.17 7.56
CA THR A 56 9.71 -3.11 8.68
C THR A 56 8.55 -2.96 9.67
N GLY A 57 8.24 -4.02 10.41
CA GLY A 57 7.04 -4.12 11.23
C GLY A 57 5.93 -4.92 10.55
N ASP A 58 4.94 -5.30 11.33
CA ASP A 58 3.68 -5.87 10.83
C ASP A 58 2.76 -4.77 10.27
N HIS A 59 1.58 -5.17 9.78
CA HIS A 59 0.59 -4.24 9.22
C HIS A 59 0.32 -3.00 10.09
N MET A 60 0.31 -3.16 11.42
CA MET A 60 0.06 -2.05 12.36
C MET A 60 1.36 -1.38 12.80
N GLY A 61 2.41 -2.17 13.04
CA GLY A 61 3.72 -1.72 13.51
C GLY A 61 4.42 -0.81 12.50
N MET A 62 4.23 -1.02 11.19
CA MET A 62 4.83 -0.17 10.16
C MET A 62 4.41 1.31 10.26
N LEU A 63 3.27 1.61 10.92
CA LEU A 63 2.74 2.95 11.13
C LEU A 63 3.14 3.57 12.48
N GLN A 64 3.94 2.87 13.29
CA GLN A 64 4.41 3.36 14.58
C GLN A 64 5.88 3.75 14.52
N ASP A 65 6.35 4.47 15.55
CA ASP A 65 7.78 4.70 15.71
C ASP A 65 8.52 3.37 15.92
N PRO A 66 9.71 3.20 15.32
CA PRO A 66 10.43 4.17 14.48
C PRO A 66 10.08 4.12 12.98
N HIS A 67 9.24 3.18 12.57
CA HIS A 67 9.02 2.79 11.16
C HIS A 67 8.27 3.85 10.33
N VAL A 68 7.35 4.59 10.97
CA VAL A 68 6.54 5.63 10.32
C VAL A 68 7.39 6.73 9.68
N ALA A 69 8.60 6.98 10.19
CA ALA A 69 9.51 7.98 9.63
C ALA A 69 9.93 7.66 8.19
N ALA A 70 10.10 6.38 7.86
CA ALA A 70 10.45 5.95 6.50
C ALA A 70 9.28 6.17 5.52
N ILE A 71 8.05 5.94 5.98
CA ILE A 71 6.83 6.22 5.20
C ILE A 71 6.72 7.72 4.92
N ALA A 72 6.90 8.55 5.95
CA ALA A 72 6.84 10.00 5.81
C ALA A 72 7.88 10.55 4.81
N GLN A 73 9.12 10.04 4.85
CA GLN A 73 10.17 10.42 3.91
C GLN A 73 9.82 10.02 2.47
N ALA A 74 9.35 8.79 2.28
CA ALA A 74 8.94 8.31 0.97
C ALA A 74 7.76 9.11 0.40
N LEU A 75 6.78 9.48 1.23
CA LEU A 75 5.66 10.33 0.82
C LEU A 75 6.13 11.70 0.34
N GLN A 76 7.11 12.32 1.02
CA GLN A 76 7.64 13.63 0.60
C GLN A 76 8.34 13.59 -0.77
N VAL A 77 8.91 12.44 -1.14
CA VAL A 77 9.56 12.25 -2.45
C VAL A 77 8.54 12.05 -3.58
N HIS A 78 7.44 11.33 -3.30
CA HIS A 78 6.50 10.89 -4.34
C HIS A 78 5.23 11.74 -4.43
N LEU A 79 4.92 12.53 -3.41
CA LEU A 79 3.81 13.47 -3.49
C LEU A 79 4.28 14.77 -4.15
N PRO A 80 3.51 15.32 -5.09
CA PRO A 80 3.79 16.64 -5.63
C PRO A 80 3.81 17.65 -4.49
N GLN A 81 4.89 18.40 -4.39
CA GLN A 81 5.00 19.53 -3.46
C GLN A 81 3.86 20.50 -3.80
N LYS A 82 3.08 20.88 -2.78
CA LYS A 82 1.99 21.84 -2.93
C LYS A 82 2.58 23.11 -3.58
N LEU A 83 2.16 23.45 -4.80
CA LEU A 83 2.50 24.73 -5.41
C LEU A 83 1.99 25.84 -4.46
N SER A 84 2.92 26.61 -3.91
CA SER A 84 2.67 27.76 -3.03
C SER A 84 1.98 28.90 -3.77
#